data_AF-A0A2V8N9G9-F1
#
_entry.id   AF-A0A2V8N9G9-F1
#
_cell.length_a   1.000
_cell.length_b   1.000
_cell.length_c   1.000
_cell.angle_alpha   90.00
_cell.angle_beta   90.00
_cell.angle_gamma   90.00
#
_symmetry.space_group_name_H-M   'P 1'
#
loop_
_entity.id
_entity.type
_entity.pdbx_description
1 polymer ?
#
loop_
_entity_poly.entity_id
_entity_poly.type
_entity_poly.pdbx_seq_one_letter_code
_entity_poly.pdbx_strand_id
1 'polypeptide(L)'
;MRNSIAALLLIGVFSSAGLAQPASQDLSGIWAFGGLRTLSNETPPMTPAAQAKFNANKPSYGPRAIPPALGNDPAGKCDPLGLVRLMLFPRPMEIIQVPGRILQFFEWNHMWRTIWTDGRKLPEDPDPRWFGYSIGHWEGDTLVVNSLGFDDRTWLDQFGNPYSDEMRLEERWRRAGNTLELTMTLTDPKTYAKPWVSEKKVFRLQPKEEIREEVCVPSIEEEFNRRTRNPAAGLPGK
;
A
#
# COMPACT_ATOMS: atom_id res chain seq x y z
N MET A 1 14.23 -73.80 4.42
CA MET A 1 13.82 -72.84 3.36
C MET A 1 12.33 -72.59 3.57
N ARG A 2 11.77 -71.39 3.74
CA ARG A 2 12.23 -70.00 3.81
C ARG A 2 11.03 -69.25 4.44
N ASN A 3 11.22 -68.53 5.55
CA ASN A 3 10.16 -67.73 6.20
C ASN A 3 9.77 -66.55 5.30
N SER A 4 8.48 -66.24 5.20
CA SER A 4 7.99 -64.98 4.61
C SER A 4 7.10 -64.27 5.62
N ILE A 5 7.64 -63.21 6.22
CA ILE A 5 6.95 -62.25 7.08
C ILE A 5 6.44 -61.15 6.14
N ALA A 6 5.12 -60.94 6.11
CA ALA A 6 4.52 -59.82 5.40
C ALA A 6 4.64 -58.56 6.27
N ALA A 7 5.41 -57.58 5.80
CA ALA A 7 5.50 -56.26 6.42
C ALA A 7 4.36 -55.37 5.89
N LEU A 8 3.39 -55.06 6.75
CA LEU A 8 2.44 -53.97 6.49
C LEU A 8 3.18 -52.63 6.62
N LEU A 9 3.37 -51.94 5.50
CA LEU A 9 3.74 -50.53 5.49
C LEU A 9 2.51 -49.69 5.89
N LEU A 10 2.51 -49.19 7.12
CA LEU A 10 1.64 -48.09 7.54
C LEU A 10 2.14 -46.80 6.89
N ILE A 11 1.48 -46.36 5.82
CA ILE A 11 1.65 -45.01 5.28
C ILE A 11 0.99 -44.06 6.28
N GLY A 12 1.80 -43.48 7.17
CA GLY A 12 1.36 -42.41 8.05
C GLY A 12 0.99 -41.18 7.23
N VAL A 13 -0.29 -40.84 7.21
CA VAL A 13 -0.77 -39.54 6.72
C VAL A 13 -0.28 -38.49 7.71
N PHE A 14 0.86 -37.85 7.43
CA PHE A 14 1.26 -36.63 8.12
C PHE A 14 0.30 -35.53 7.67
N SER A 15 -0.80 -35.37 8.40
CA SER A 15 -1.60 -34.16 8.32
C SER A 15 -0.72 -33.02 8.83
N SER A 16 -0.20 -32.20 7.92
CA SER A 16 0.43 -30.92 8.25
C SER A 16 -0.66 -30.00 8.79
N ALA A 17 -1.01 -30.18 10.06
CA ALA A 17 -1.78 -29.20 10.80
C ALA A 17 -0.90 -27.95 10.88
N GLY A 18 -1.16 -26.98 10.00
CA GLY A 18 -0.54 -25.67 10.11
C GLY A 18 -0.82 -25.14 11.51
N LEU A 19 0.23 -24.85 12.27
CA LEU A 19 0.09 -24.23 13.58
C LEU A 19 -0.76 -22.97 13.41
N ALA A 20 -1.87 -22.88 14.15
CA ALA A 20 -2.70 -21.70 14.15
C ALA A 20 -1.85 -20.50 14.56
N GLN A 21 -1.84 -19.44 13.74
CA GLN A 21 -1.16 -18.20 14.08
C GLN A 21 -1.73 -17.63 15.38
N PRO A 22 -0.89 -17.12 16.31
CA PRO A 22 -1.41 -16.46 17.50
C PRO A 22 -2.28 -15.27 17.09
N ALA A 23 -3.32 -14.96 17.87
CA ALA A 23 -4.28 -13.90 17.53
C ALA A 23 -3.63 -12.51 17.32
N SER A 24 -2.46 -12.28 17.92
CA SER A 24 -1.67 -11.06 17.70
C SER A 24 -1.02 -10.99 16.31
N GLN A 25 -0.83 -12.13 15.64
CA GLN A 25 -0.33 -12.25 14.27
C GLN A 25 -1.44 -12.45 13.23
N ASP A 26 -2.71 -12.41 13.66
CA ASP A 26 -3.84 -12.33 12.75
C ASP A 26 -4.22 -10.86 12.54
N LEU A 27 -3.84 -10.29 11.40
CA LEU A 27 -4.20 -8.94 10.96
C LEU A 27 -5.49 -8.93 10.14
N SER A 28 -6.14 -10.09 9.94
CA SER A 28 -7.28 -10.21 9.04
C SER A 28 -8.45 -9.32 9.49
N GLY A 29 -9.13 -8.72 8.51
CA GLY A 29 -10.27 -7.84 8.71
C GLY A 29 -10.25 -6.61 7.82
N ILE A 30 -11.32 -5.83 7.90
CA ILE A 30 -11.48 -4.56 7.20
C ILE A 30 -11.06 -3.42 8.11
N TRP A 31 -10.19 -2.55 7.62
CA TRP A 31 -9.50 -1.53 8.39
C TRP A 31 -9.69 -0.16 7.74
N ALA A 32 -10.22 0.80 8.49
CA ALA A 32 -10.38 2.18 8.03
C ALA A 32 -9.34 3.09 8.67
N PHE A 33 -8.78 3.99 7.86
CA PHE A 33 -7.86 5.04 8.29
C PHE A 33 -8.50 6.42 8.17
N GLY A 34 -8.41 7.21 9.24
CA GLY A 34 -8.92 8.59 9.28
C GLY A 34 -7.87 9.62 9.70
N GLY A 35 -6.59 9.25 9.68
CA GLY A 35 -5.50 10.11 10.17
C GLY A 35 -4.83 10.96 9.08
N LEU A 36 -3.62 11.41 9.39
CA LEU A 36 -2.80 12.22 8.49
C LEU A 36 -2.45 11.46 7.20
N ARG A 37 -2.81 12.05 6.06
CA ARG A 37 -2.71 11.49 4.70
C ARG A 37 -1.33 11.64 4.04
N THR A 38 -0.29 11.74 4.86
CA THR A 38 1.14 11.76 4.50
C THR A 38 1.92 11.02 5.60
N LEU A 39 3.20 10.74 5.41
CA LEU A 39 4.00 9.99 6.37
C LEU A 39 4.09 10.71 7.73
N SER A 40 4.42 12.00 7.76
CA SER A 40 4.45 12.81 8.99
C SER A 40 4.19 14.29 8.67
N ASN A 41 4.02 15.12 9.70
CA ASN A 41 3.87 16.57 9.52
C ASN A 41 5.12 17.25 8.93
N GLU A 42 6.29 16.63 9.08
CA GLU A 42 7.57 17.16 8.59
C GLU A 42 8.13 16.29 7.47
N THR A 43 8.20 16.86 6.27
CA THR A 43 8.88 16.23 5.14
C THR A 43 10.40 16.44 5.25
N PRO A 44 11.24 15.41 5.07
CA PRO A 44 12.69 15.59 5.03
C PRO A 44 13.11 16.53 3.90
N PRO A 45 14.26 17.22 4.05
CA PRO A 45 14.81 18.02 2.96
C PRO A 45 14.97 17.18 1.69
N MET A 46 14.47 17.72 0.58
CA MET A 46 14.57 17.07 -0.73
C MET A 46 15.90 17.42 -1.42
N THR A 47 16.33 16.56 -2.34
CA THR A 47 17.36 16.94 -3.32
C THR A 47 16.85 18.06 -4.23
N PRO A 48 17.72 18.85 -4.90
CA PRO A 48 17.27 19.88 -5.82
C PRO A 48 16.36 19.38 -6.94
N ALA A 49 16.66 18.19 -7.48
CA ALA A 49 15.84 17.57 -8.53
C ALA A 49 14.44 17.17 -8.02
N ALA A 50 14.37 16.58 -6.81
CA ALA A 50 13.10 16.25 -6.18
C ALA A 50 12.29 17.49 -5.79
N GLN A 51 12.95 18.55 -5.30
CA GLN A 51 12.30 19.82 -5.02
C GLN A 51 11.67 20.43 -6.29
N ALA A 52 12.35 20.33 -7.43
CA ALA A 52 11.79 20.77 -8.71
C ALA A 52 10.55 19.93 -9.10
N LYS A 53 10.59 18.59 -8.96
CA LYS A 53 9.42 17.71 -9.16
C LYS A 53 8.27 18.09 -8.22
N PHE A 54 8.54 18.28 -6.93
CA PHE A 54 7.53 18.68 -5.93
C PHE A 54 6.86 20.01 -6.28
N ASN A 55 7.65 21.01 -6.70
CA ASN A 55 7.13 22.32 -7.12
C ASN A 55 6.29 22.22 -8.41
N ALA A 56 6.60 21.28 -9.30
CA ALA A 56 5.83 21.03 -10.52
C ALA A 56 4.52 20.26 -10.25
N ASN A 57 4.45 19.49 -9.16
CA ASN A 57 3.22 18.83 -8.73
C ASN A 57 2.22 19.86 -8.18
N LYS A 58 1.00 19.80 -8.69
CA LYS A 58 -0.11 20.71 -8.38
C LYS A 58 -1.24 19.93 -7.71
N PRO A 59 -1.13 19.67 -6.38
CA PRO A 59 -2.10 18.85 -5.68
C PRO A 59 -3.43 19.57 -5.50
N SER A 60 -4.48 18.78 -5.28
CA SER A 60 -5.81 19.30 -4.90
C SER A 60 -6.08 19.28 -3.41
N TYR A 61 -5.08 18.88 -2.62
CA TYR A 61 -5.16 18.75 -1.17
C TYR A 61 -3.91 19.32 -0.50
N GLY A 62 -4.04 19.63 0.78
CA GLY A 62 -2.95 20.17 1.60
C GLY A 62 -2.65 21.65 1.35
N PRO A 63 -1.51 22.16 1.86
CA PRO A 63 -1.21 23.59 1.86
C PRO A 63 -1.02 24.22 0.47
N ARG A 64 -0.72 23.41 -0.56
CA ARG A 64 -0.53 23.84 -1.95
C ARG A 64 -1.73 23.50 -2.84
N ALA A 65 -2.89 23.22 -2.23
CA ALA A 65 -4.08 22.79 -2.94
C ALA A 65 -4.52 23.83 -3.98
N ILE A 66 -4.80 23.37 -5.19
CA ILE A 66 -5.49 24.13 -6.22
C ILE A 66 -6.71 23.35 -6.71
N PRO A 67 -7.67 24.00 -7.40
CA PRO A 67 -8.81 23.30 -7.98
C PRO A 67 -8.37 22.08 -8.81
N PRO A 68 -9.01 20.91 -8.65
CA PRO A 68 -8.63 19.68 -9.38
C PRO A 68 -8.50 19.83 -10.89
N ALA A 69 -9.33 20.67 -11.52
CA ALA A 69 -9.25 20.94 -12.96
C ALA A 69 -7.94 21.63 -13.39
N LEU A 70 -7.25 22.30 -12.47
CA LEU A 70 -5.98 22.98 -12.69
C LEU A 70 -4.77 22.14 -12.22
N GLY A 71 -5.05 21.04 -11.51
CA GLY A 71 -4.06 20.10 -11.00
C GLY A 71 -3.49 19.18 -12.09
N ASN A 72 -2.45 18.44 -11.71
CA ASN A 72 -1.81 17.43 -12.56
C ASN A 72 -1.62 16.10 -11.83
N ASP A 73 -2.46 15.83 -10.84
CA ASP A 73 -2.48 14.56 -10.12
C ASP A 73 -2.83 13.41 -11.08
N PRO A 74 -1.95 12.40 -11.25
CA PRO A 74 -2.21 11.26 -12.15
C PRO A 74 -3.54 10.55 -11.83
N ALA A 75 -3.96 10.55 -10.56
CA ALA A 75 -5.21 9.95 -10.12
C ALA A 75 -6.44 10.52 -10.85
N GLY A 76 -6.39 11.78 -11.28
CA GLY A 76 -7.48 12.44 -12.02
C GLY A 76 -7.68 11.95 -13.46
N LYS A 77 -6.96 10.89 -13.87
CA LYS A 77 -7.12 10.16 -15.13
C LYS A 77 -7.23 8.65 -14.92
N CYS A 78 -7.57 8.22 -13.70
CA CYS A 78 -7.60 6.82 -13.27
C CYS A 78 -6.25 6.10 -13.18
N ASP A 79 -5.11 6.80 -13.19
CA ASP A 79 -3.83 6.14 -12.86
C ASP A 79 -3.81 5.72 -11.37
N PRO A 80 -3.08 4.64 -11.01
CA PRO A 80 -2.98 4.19 -9.63
C PRO A 80 -2.42 5.26 -8.68
N LEU A 81 -2.88 5.24 -7.42
CA LEU A 81 -2.42 6.20 -6.40
C LEU A 81 -0.96 6.00 -5.95
N GLY A 82 -0.40 4.81 -6.18
CA GLY A 82 0.82 4.36 -5.50
C GLY A 82 0.55 3.79 -4.11
N LEU A 83 1.48 2.98 -3.59
CA LEU A 83 1.26 2.19 -2.37
C LEU A 83 0.99 3.05 -1.12
N VAL A 84 1.89 3.98 -0.81
CA VAL A 84 1.80 4.78 0.44
C VAL A 84 0.52 5.62 0.45
N ARG A 85 0.23 6.30 -0.67
CA ARG A 85 -0.99 7.09 -0.82
C ARG A 85 -2.24 6.24 -0.68
N LEU A 86 -2.26 5.03 -1.25
CA LEU A 86 -3.40 4.11 -1.17
C LEU A 86 -3.65 3.62 0.25
N MET A 87 -2.60 3.26 1.00
CA MET A 87 -2.71 2.86 2.42
C MET A 87 -3.23 3.99 3.32
N LEU A 88 -2.92 5.24 3.00
CA LEU A 88 -3.35 6.42 3.76
C LEU A 88 -4.60 7.10 3.17
N PHE A 89 -5.21 6.49 2.16
CA PHE A 89 -6.41 7.02 1.53
C PHE A 89 -7.62 6.82 2.46
N PRO A 90 -8.61 7.74 2.49
CA PRO A 90 -9.79 7.64 3.36
C PRO A 90 -10.82 6.63 2.80
N ARG A 91 -10.35 5.42 2.50
CA ARG A 91 -11.11 4.25 2.07
C ARG A 91 -10.59 3.03 2.82
N PRO A 92 -11.47 2.10 3.22
CA PRO A 92 -11.04 0.92 3.93
C PRO A 92 -10.16 0.02 3.06
N MET A 93 -9.34 -0.77 3.73
CA MET A 93 -8.66 -1.92 3.14
C MET A 93 -9.04 -3.19 3.90
N GLU A 94 -9.19 -4.29 3.19
CA GLU A 94 -9.29 -5.62 3.77
C GLU A 94 -7.92 -6.29 3.78
N ILE A 95 -7.56 -6.89 4.90
CA ILE A 95 -6.39 -7.76 5.01
C ILE A 95 -6.89 -9.21 5.07
N ILE A 96 -6.33 -10.04 4.19
CA ILE A 96 -6.61 -11.48 4.13
C ILE A 96 -5.29 -12.21 4.27
N GLN A 97 -5.18 -13.07 5.29
CA GLN A 97 -4.01 -13.92 5.49
C GLN A 97 -4.27 -15.33 4.97
N VAL A 98 -3.37 -15.82 4.12
CA VAL A 98 -3.35 -17.20 3.64
C VAL A 98 -1.93 -17.78 3.80
N PRO A 99 -1.74 -19.11 3.73
CA PRO A 99 -0.41 -19.68 3.80
C PRO A 99 0.54 -19.08 2.76
N GLY A 100 1.69 -18.58 3.21
CA GLY A 100 2.77 -18.04 2.38
C GLY A 100 2.57 -16.61 1.83
N ARG A 101 1.42 -15.96 2.07
CA ARG A 101 1.21 -14.56 1.67
C ARG A 101 0.07 -13.87 2.42
N ILE A 102 0.17 -12.55 2.52
CA ILE A 102 -0.88 -11.66 2.99
C ILE A 102 -1.35 -10.82 1.81
N LEU A 103 -2.66 -10.71 1.65
CA LEU A 103 -3.29 -9.90 0.62
C LEU A 103 -3.89 -8.66 1.27
N GLN A 104 -3.58 -7.49 0.71
CA GLN A 104 -4.27 -6.24 1.01
C GLN A 104 -5.17 -5.91 -0.17
N PHE A 105 -6.45 -5.72 0.12
CA PHE A 105 -7.46 -5.37 -0.86
C PHE A 105 -8.01 -3.98 -0.54
N PHE A 106 -7.83 -3.05 -1.47
CA PHE A 106 -8.19 -1.65 -1.25
C PHE A 106 -9.55 -1.36 -1.91
N GLU A 107 -10.45 -0.70 -1.18
CA GLU A 107 -11.74 -0.26 -1.73
C GLU A 107 -11.52 0.69 -2.92
N TRP A 108 -10.63 1.67 -2.77
CA TRP A 108 -10.28 2.58 -3.87
C TRP A 108 -9.66 1.83 -5.05
N ASN A 109 -10.25 2.00 -6.24
CA ASN A 109 -9.92 1.33 -7.50
C ASN A 109 -10.05 -0.20 -7.47
N HIS A 110 -10.52 -0.79 -6.37
CA HIS A 110 -10.71 -2.23 -6.23
C HIS A 110 -9.43 -3.05 -6.52
N MET A 111 -8.30 -2.62 -5.93
CA MET A 111 -6.95 -3.09 -6.26
C MET A 111 -6.36 -4.01 -5.18
N TRP A 112 -5.49 -4.93 -5.58
CA TRP A 112 -4.78 -5.85 -4.68
C TRP A 112 -3.29 -5.55 -4.58
N ARG A 113 -2.74 -5.70 -3.37
CA ARG A 113 -1.30 -5.83 -3.10
C ARG A 113 -1.06 -7.19 -2.45
N THR A 114 -0.01 -7.87 -2.88
CA THR A 114 0.47 -9.12 -2.25
C THR A 114 1.74 -8.85 -1.45
N ILE A 115 1.78 -9.34 -0.21
CA ILE A 115 2.96 -9.38 0.65
C ILE A 115 3.34 -10.85 0.81
N TRP A 116 4.48 -11.26 0.28
CA TRP A 116 4.94 -12.65 0.39
C TRP A 116 5.54 -12.92 1.77
N THR A 117 5.14 -14.01 2.40
CA THR A 117 5.59 -14.39 3.76
C THR A 117 6.20 -15.80 3.81
N ASP A 118 6.58 -16.33 2.65
CA ASP A 118 7.13 -17.68 2.48
C ASP A 118 8.66 -17.76 2.62
N GLY A 119 9.30 -16.71 3.12
CA GLY A 119 10.75 -16.66 3.35
C GLY A 119 11.59 -16.38 2.11
N ARG A 120 10.99 -16.06 0.96
CA ARG A 120 11.74 -15.59 -0.21
C ARG A 120 12.46 -14.26 0.08
N LYS A 121 13.43 -13.91 -0.77
CA LYS A 121 14.14 -12.62 -0.73
C LYS A 121 13.57 -11.64 -1.76
N LEU A 122 13.81 -10.35 -1.52
CA LEU A 122 13.44 -9.32 -2.50
C LEU A 122 14.24 -9.56 -3.79
N PRO A 123 13.63 -9.34 -4.97
CA PRO A 123 14.36 -9.41 -6.23
C PRO A 123 15.47 -8.34 -6.24
N GLU A 124 16.61 -8.68 -6.83
CA GLU A 124 17.73 -7.73 -7.00
C GLU A 124 17.40 -6.64 -8.02
N ASP A 125 16.70 -7.03 -9.10
CA ASP A 125 16.26 -6.15 -10.19
C ASP A 125 14.78 -6.41 -10.52
N PRO A 126 13.84 -5.78 -9.79
CA PRO A 126 12.41 -5.92 -10.07
C PRO A 126 11.98 -5.13 -11.32
N ASP A 127 11.06 -5.70 -12.10
CA ASP A 127 10.23 -4.88 -12.99
C ASP A 127 9.46 -3.83 -12.18
N PRO A 128 9.36 -2.56 -12.64
CA PRO A 128 8.60 -1.53 -11.96
C PRO A 128 7.13 -1.91 -11.77
N ARG A 129 6.61 -1.68 -10.56
CA ARG A 129 5.21 -1.92 -10.21
C ARG A 129 4.64 -0.71 -9.48
N TRP A 130 3.39 -0.37 -9.77
CA TRP A 130 2.67 0.71 -9.09
C TRP A 130 2.69 0.59 -7.56
N PHE A 131 2.72 -0.63 -7.02
CA PHE A 131 2.75 -0.90 -5.57
C PHE A 131 4.04 -1.61 -5.10
N GLY A 132 5.05 -1.71 -5.96
CA GLY A 132 6.29 -2.43 -5.67
C GLY A 132 6.11 -3.95 -5.49
N TYR A 133 7.20 -4.58 -5.05
CA TYR A 133 7.27 -5.99 -4.64
C TYR A 133 7.51 -6.05 -3.14
N SER A 134 6.64 -6.75 -2.40
CA SER A 134 6.65 -6.76 -0.93
C SER A 134 6.91 -8.15 -0.35
N ILE A 135 7.75 -8.19 0.69
CA ILE A 135 8.02 -9.39 1.49
C ILE A 135 7.88 -9.05 2.95
N GLY A 136 7.20 -9.92 3.69
CA GLY A 136 6.97 -9.78 5.12
C GLY A 136 7.54 -10.94 5.93
N HIS A 137 7.99 -10.63 7.14
CA HIS A 137 8.33 -11.59 8.17
C HIS A 137 7.84 -11.12 9.53
N TRP A 138 7.66 -12.05 10.47
CA TRP A 138 7.21 -11.74 11.82
C TRP A 138 8.40 -11.53 12.77
N GLU A 139 8.38 -10.42 13.50
CA GLU A 139 9.25 -10.14 14.64
C GLU A 139 8.36 -10.06 15.89
N GLY A 140 8.21 -11.18 16.61
CA GLY A 140 7.27 -11.27 17.72
C GLY A 140 5.83 -11.10 17.24
N ASP A 141 5.16 -10.04 17.71
CA ASP A 141 3.78 -9.68 17.33
C ASP A 141 3.70 -8.64 16.20
N THR A 142 4.84 -8.28 15.60
CA THR A 142 4.94 -7.25 14.57
C THR A 142 5.27 -7.88 13.22
N LEU A 143 4.44 -7.62 12.20
CA LEU A 143 4.77 -7.95 10.81
C LEU A 143 5.65 -6.82 10.26
N VAL A 144 6.89 -7.16 9.91
CA VAL A 144 7.81 -6.25 9.22
C VAL A 144 7.73 -6.55 7.73
N VAL A 145 7.45 -5.53 6.92
CA VAL A 145 7.33 -5.66 5.46
C VAL A 145 8.35 -4.76 4.80
N ASN A 146 9.14 -5.32 3.89
CA ASN A 146 10.08 -4.59 3.08
C ASN A 146 9.62 -4.59 1.62
N SER A 147 9.66 -3.43 0.98
CA SER A 147 9.19 -3.25 -0.39
C SER A 147 10.15 -2.41 -1.24
N LEU A 148 10.26 -2.74 -2.53
CA LEU A 148 11.06 -2.04 -3.55
C LEU A 148 10.46 -2.21 -4.95
N GLY A 149 11.07 -1.61 -5.98
CA GLY A 149 10.64 -1.76 -7.38
C GLY A 149 9.39 -0.96 -7.71
N PHE A 150 9.31 0.26 -7.19
CA PHE A 150 8.15 1.12 -7.36
C PHE A 150 8.22 1.88 -8.69
N ASP A 151 7.07 2.00 -9.35
CA ASP A 151 6.89 2.92 -10.46
C ASP A 151 6.82 4.37 -9.95
N ASP A 152 7.69 5.27 -10.40
CA ASP A 152 7.83 6.62 -9.86
C ASP A 152 6.90 7.67 -10.51
N ARG A 153 5.96 7.24 -11.37
CA ARG A 153 4.98 8.13 -12.00
C ARG A 153 3.87 8.59 -11.07
N THR A 154 3.67 7.92 -9.93
CA THR A 154 2.67 8.32 -8.93
C THR A 154 3.25 9.28 -7.90
N TRP A 155 2.39 9.82 -7.04
CA TRP A 155 2.81 10.65 -5.92
C TRP A 155 2.81 9.82 -4.64
N LEU A 156 3.74 10.10 -3.74
CA LEU A 156 3.84 9.43 -2.45
C LEU A 156 2.55 9.59 -1.63
N ASP A 157 1.94 10.77 -1.72
CA ASP A 157 0.75 11.17 -0.96
C ASP A 157 -0.14 12.18 -1.70
N GLN A 158 -1.22 12.62 -1.05
CA GLN A 158 -2.17 13.59 -1.63
C GLN A 158 -1.61 15.02 -1.74
N PHE A 159 -0.41 15.29 -1.21
CA PHE A 159 0.22 16.61 -1.20
C PHE A 159 1.27 16.76 -2.31
N GLY A 160 1.40 15.76 -3.17
CA GLY A 160 2.30 15.78 -4.31
C GLY A 160 3.76 15.59 -3.94
N ASN A 161 4.05 14.95 -2.80
CA ASN A 161 5.41 14.53 -2.48
C ASN A 161 5.91 13.50 -3.51
N PRO A 162 7.04 13.72 -4.19
CA PRO A 162 7.59 12.77 -5.14
C PRO A 162 8.31 11.62 -4.42
N TYR A 163 8.61 10.57 -5.17
CA TYR A 163 9.62 9.58 -4.84
C TYR A 163 10.28 9.13 -6.15
N SER A 164 11.33 8.32 -6.07
CA SER A 164 12.07 7.78 -7.21
C SER A 164 11.94 6.25 -7.30
N ASP A 165 12.43 5.70 -8.39
CA ASP A 165 12.58 4.26 -8.61
C ASP A 165 13.49 3.56 -7.59
N GLU A 166 14.32 4.30 -6.86
CA GLU A 166 15.17 3.79 -5.77
C GLU A 166 14.48 3.77 -4.40
N MET A 167 13.19 4.14 -4.33
CA MET A 167 12.44 4.09 -3.08
C MET A 167 12.44 2.69 -2.47
N ARG A 168 12.80 2.62 -1.19
CA ARG A 168 12.61 1.45 -0.32
C ARG A 168 11.67 1.83 0.80
N LEU A 169 10.72 0.95 1.08
CA LEU A 169 9.73 1.13 2.13
C LEU A 169 9.82 -0.03 3.12
N GLU A 170 10.16 0.27 4.36
CA GLU A 170 9.93 -0.63 5.49
C GLU A 170 8.62 -0.25 6.18
N GLU A 171 7.75 -1.22 6.42
CA GLU A 171 6.53 -1.08 7.20
C GLU A 171 6.60 -1.99 8.42
N ARG A 172 6.08 -1.52 9.56
CA ARG A 172 5.94 -2.30 10.79
C ARG A 172 4.49 -2.27 11.22
N TRP A 173 3.81 -3.39 11.08
CA TRP A 173 2.39 -3.57 11.36
C TRP A 173 2.19 -4.32 12.67
N ARG A 174 1.32 -3.80 13.56
CA ARG A 174 1.01 -4.42 14.83
C ARG A 174 -0.47 -4.32 15.15
N ARG A 175 -1.14 -5.44 15.40
CA ARG A 175 -2.54 -5.45 15.86
C ARG A 175 -2.61 -5.32 17.38
N ALA A 176 -3.49 -4.44 17.85
CA ALA A 176 -3.83 -4.27 19.26
C ALA A 176 -5.36 -4.25 19.41
N GLY A 177 -5.96 -5.43 19.54
CA GLY A 177 -7.42 -5.58 19.59
C GLY A 177 -8.09 -5.10 18.31
N ASN A 178 -8.85 -4.00 18.41
CA ASN A 178 -9.60 -3.38 17.30
C ASN A 178 -8.84 -2.25 16.60
N THR A 179 -7.55 -2.10 16.89
CA THR A 179 -6.67 -1.20 16.15
C THR A 179 -5.55 -1.96 15.45
N LEU A 180 -5.17 -1.46 14.28
CA LEU A 180 -3.98 -1.89 13.56
C LEU A 180 -3.04 -0.68 13.47
N GLU A 181 -1.87 -0.81 14.06
CA GLU A 181 -0.84 0.23 14.07
C GLU A 181 0.14 -0.01 12.92
N LEU A 182 0.53 1.07 12.24
CA LEU A 182 1.53 1.07 11.18
C LEU A 182 2.54 2.18 11.44
N THR A 183 3.83 1.84 11.38
CA THR A 183 4.91 2.81 11.18
C THR A 183 5.62 2.46 9.88
N MET A 184 5.97 3.49 9.10
CA MET A 184 6.71 3.35 7.86
C MET A 184 8.04 4.08 7.94
N THR A 185 9.06 3.54 7.30
CA THR A 185 10.33 4.22 7.05
C THR A 185 10.61 4.15 5.56
N LEU A 186 10.56 5.31 4.90
CA LEU A 186 10.89 5.46 3.49
C LEU A 186 12.35 5.88 3.35
N THR A 187 13.11 5.17 2.54
CA THR A 187 14.49 5.53 2.16
C THR A 187 14.56 5.70 0.66
N ASP A 188 14.93 6.90 0.21
CA ASP A 188 15.06 7.23 -1.21
C ASP A 188 16.10 8.35 -1.36
N PRO A 189 17.38 8.01 -1.55
CA PRO A 189 18.46 8.99 -1.57
C PRO A 189 18.45 9.91 -2.81
N LYS A 190 17.76 9.52 -3.89
CA LYS A 190 17.53 10.40 -5.06
C LYS A 190 16.54 11.51 -4.72
N THR A 191 15.62 11.27 -3.80
CA THR A 191 14.55 12.21 -3.46
C THR A 191 14.78 12.97 -2.15
N TYR A 192 15.15 12.27 -1.07
CA TYR A 192 15.24 12.82 0.28
C TYR A 192 16.65 12.71 0.83
N ALA A 193 17.12 13.74 1.56
CA ALA A 193 18.45 13.78 2.14
C ALA A 193 18.65 12.81 3.33
N LYS A 194 17.56 12.28 3.88
CA LYS A 194 17.55 11.30 4.97
C LYS A 194 16.26 10.45 4.91
N PRO A 195 16.22 9.27 5.54
CA PRO A 195 15.00 8.48 5.63
C PRO A 195 13.82 9.28 6.21
N TRP A 196 12.64 9.08 5.62
CA TRP A 196 11.38 9.65 6.10
C TRP A 196 10.65 8.62 6.97
N VAL A 197 10.69 8.84 8.29
CA VAL A 197 9.94 8.03 9.25
C VAL A 197 8.55 8.62 9.44
N SER A 198 7.52 7.79 9.32
CA SER A 198 6.15 8.20 9.52
C SER A 198 5.83 8.40 11.00
N GLU A 199 4.86 9.26 11.28
CA GLU A 199 4.11 9.14 12.53
C GLU A 199 3.37 7.79 12.55
N LYS A 200 3.05 7.30 13.75
CA LYS A 200 2.24 6.08 13.90
C LYS A 200 0.86 6.30 13.28
N LYS A 201 0.50 5.46 12.32
CA LYS A 201 -0.83 5.41 11.71
C LYS A 201 -1.67 4.37 12.43
N VAL A 202 -2.91 4.72 12.77
CA VAL A 202 -3.81 3.85 13.51
C VAL A 202 -5.07 3.64 12.70
N PHE A 203 -5.27 2.40 12.26
CA PHE A 203 -6.47 1.96 11.57
C PHE A 203 -7.46 1.38 12.58
N ARG A 204 -8.76 1.48 12.28
CA ARG A 204 -9.84 0.94 13.11
C ARG A 204 -10.56 -0.20 12.39
N LEU A 205 -10.76 -1.30 13.11
CA LEU A 205 -11.49 -2.47 12.61
C LEU A 205 -12.94 -2.09 12.27
N GLN A 206 -13.42 -2.55 11.12
CA GLN A 206 -14.77 -2.33 10.61
C GLN A 206 -15.49 -3.69 10.45
N PRO A 207 -16.01 -4.29 11.54
CA PRO A 207 -16.49 -5.67 11.53
C PRO A 207 -17.81 -5.90 10.78
N LYS A 208 -18.49 -4.83 10.35
CA LYS A 208 -19.79 -4.88 9.66
C LYS A 208 -19.76 -4.27 8.26
N GLU A 209 -18.59 -3.83 7.82
CA GLU A 209 -18.43 -3.25 6.49
C GLU A 209 -18.12 -4.36 5.48
N GLU A 210 -18.29 -4.03 4.22
CA GLU A 210 -17.77 -4.78 3.08
C GLU A 210 -16.97 -3.83 2.19
N ILE A 211 -15.99 -4.36 1.46
CA ILE A 211 -15.29 -3.55 0.47
C ILE A 211 -16.22 -3.29 -0.71
N ARG A 212 -16.54 -2.02 -0.95
CA ARG A 212 -17.43 -1.63 -2.03
C ARG A 212 -16.74 -1.66 -3.38
N GLU A 213 -17.55 -1.81 -4.43
CA GLU A 213 -17.09 -1.62 -5.79
C GLU A 213 -16.84 -0.12 -6.03
N GLU A 214 -15.56 0.28 -6.11
CA GLU A 214 -15.14 1.64 -6.44
C GLU A 214 -14.09 1.60 -7.56
N VAL A 215 -14.51 1.11 -8.73
CA VAL A 215 -13.65 1.03 -9.92
C VAL A 215 -13.50 2.42 -10.55
N CYS A 216 -12.26 2.85 -10.81
CA CYS A 216 -12.05 4.03 -11.65
C CYS A 216 -12.20 3.65 -13.12
N VAL A 217 -13.23 4.19 -13.77
CA VAL A 217 -13.53 3.94 -15.17
C VAL A 217 -13.09 5.15 -15.98
N PRO A 218 -12.06 5.05 -16.85
CA PRO A 218 -11.51 6.20 -17.57
C PRO A 218 -12.56 7.00 -18.37
N SER A 219 -13.52 6.32 -19.01
CA SER A 219 -14.58 6.99 -19.77
C SER A 219 -15.56 7.80 -18.89
N ILE A 220 -15.82 7.33 -17.66
CA ILE A 220 -16.68 8.04 -16.69
C ILE A 220 -15.90 9.22 -16.09
N GLU A 221 -14.63 9.03 -15.76
CA GLU A 221 -13.75 10.09 -15.25
C GLU A 221 -13.58 11.20 -16.29
N GLU A 222 -13.38 10.87 -17.57
CA GLU A 222 -13.33 11.84 -18.65
C GLU A 222 -14.65 12.63 -18.78
N GLU A 223 -15.79 11.95 -18.73
CA GLU A 223 -17.09 12.61 -18.77
C GLU A 223 -17.31 13.53 -17.56
N PHE A 224 -16.99 13.06 -16.35
CA PHE A 224 -17.07 13.85 -15.13
C PHE A 224 -16.17 15.09 -15.22
N ASN A 225 -14.97 14.93 -15.77
CA ASN A 225 -14.03 16.03 -15.94
C ASN A 225 -14.59 17.11 -16.88
N ARG A 226 -15.13 16.69 -18.02
CA ARG A 226 -15.74 17.60 -19.00
C ARG A 226 -17.01 18.28 -18.49
N ARG A 227 -17.90 17.54 -17.80
CA ARG A 227 -19.23 18.04 -17.41
C ARG A 227 -19.25 18.77 -16.07
N THR A 228 -18.36 18.41 -15.15
CA THR A 228 -18.41 18.88 -13.77
C THR A 228 -17.10 19.56 -13.36
N ARG A 229 -15.97 18.85 -13.43
CA ARG A 229 -14.69 19.33 -12.86
C ARG A 229 -14.20 20.60 -13.55
N ASN A 230 -14.10 20.58 -14.88
CA ASN A 230 -13.53 21.67 -15.67
C ASN A 230 -14.44 22.91 -15.69
N PRO A 231 -15.77 22.80 -15.91
CA PRO A 231 -16.68 23.94 -15.81
C PRO A 231 -16.68 24.60 -14.42
N ALA A 232 -16.62 23.81 -13.34
CA ALA A 232 -16.57 24.34 -11.98
C ALA A 232 -15.32 25.20 -11.70
N ALA A 233 -14.26 25.03 -12.50
CA ALA A 233 -13.04 25.82 -12.42
C ALA A 233 -12.94 26.92 -13.49
N GLY A 234 -14.02 27.21 -14.22
CA GLY A 234 -14.01 28.21 -15.30
C GLY A 234 -13.25 27.77 -16.54
N LEU A 235 -13.10 26.45 -16.76
CA LEU A 235 -12.47 25.85 -17.94
C LEU A 235 -13.49 25.06 -18.79
N PRO A 236 -14.61 25.67 -19.23
CA PRO A 236 -15.58 24.96 -20.05
C PRO A 236 -14.94 24.50 -21.38
N GLY A 237 -15.17 23.24 -21.77
CA GLY A 237 -14.72 22.70 -23.05
C GLY A 237 -13.30 22.11 -23.08
N LYS A 238 -12.57 22.11 -21.97
CA LYS A 238 -11.44 21.21 -21.74
C LYS A 238 -11.90 19.86 -21.21
#